data_AF-A0A970VVP6-F1
#
_entry.id   AF-A0A970VVP6-F1
#
_cell.length_a   1.000
_cell.length_b   1.000
_cell.length_c   1.000
_cell.angle_alpha   90.00
_cell.angle_beta   90.00
_cell.angle_gamma   90.00
#
_symmetry.space_group_name_H-M   'P 1'
#
loop_
_entity.id
_entity.type
_entity.pdbx_description
1 polymer ?
#
loop_
_entity_poly.entity_id
_entity_poly.type
_entity_poly.pdbx_seq_one_letter_code
_entity_poly.pdbx_strand_id
1 'polypeptide(L)'
;RRVEGAEVAVPEMPEIDLDWYREKAQSMGQYFETNKQFSQEELINMDGIYFVEGNVSFDISVNSYSGQALIVSSGDMVLNGNQELMPADGESSLGLMSISEISISDSSDFGGVIIAQGTLKVSGSGVIEGAVAAVEVENFNKNFLYKLSFVEKLEAYLGTEGAAVIEWRELFPIY
;
A
#
# COMPACT_ATOMS: atom_id res chain seq x y z
N ARG A 1 -2.03 -37.65 -9.11
CA ARG A 1 -2.35 -37.90 -7.68
C ARG A 1 -2.54 -36.53 -7.04
N ARG A 2 -3.78 -36.07 -6.86
CA ARG A 2 -4.06 -34.79 -6.18
C ARG A 2 -3.61 -34.95 -4.74
N VAL A 3 -2.80 -34.01 -4.25
CA VAL A 3 -2.55 -33.88 -2.82
C VAL A 3 -3.72 -33.05 -2.30
N GLU A 4 -4.75 -33.74 -1.81
CA GLU A 4 -5.77 -33.14 -0.98
C GLU A 4 -5.17 -32.89 0.41
N GLY A 5 -5.37 -31.69 0.96
CA GLY A 5 -5.37 -31.50 2.41
C GLY A 5 -4.03 -31.21 3.11
N ALA A 6 -3.13 -30.40 2.52
CA ALA A 6 -2.25 -29.62 3.38
C ALA A 6 -3.05 -28.40 3.84
N GLU A 7 -3.54 -28.39 5.09
CA GLU A 7 -3.81 -27.13 5.78
C GLU A 7 -2.46 -26.42 5.90
N VAL A 8 -2.15 -25.61 4.88
CA VAL A 8 -1.06 -24.65 5.00
C VAL A 8 -1.55 -23.63 6.01
N ALA A 9 -0.92 -23.61 7.18
CA ALA A 9 -1.15 -22.56 8.15
C ALA A 9 -0.83 -21.23 7.47
N VAL A 10 -1.87 -20.44 7.20
CA VAL A 10 -1.69 -19.09 6.65
C VAL A 10 -0.91 -18.31 7.69
N PRO A 11 0.30 -17.81 7.37
CA PRO A 11 1.07 -17.03 8.32
C PRO A 11 0.25 -15.82 8.75
N GLU A 12 0.13 -15.61 10.06
CA GLU A 12 -0.51 -14.43 10.60
C GLU A 12 0.29 -13.19 10.21
N MET A 13 -0.40 -12.17 9.73
CA MET A 13 0.22 -10.89 9.41
C MET A 13 0.80 -10.29 10.71
N PRO A 14 2.09 -9.91 10.73
CA PRO A 14 2.67 -9.31 11.92
C PRO A 14 1.97 -7.99 12.26
N GLU A 15 1.87 -7.71 13.56
CA GLU A 15 1.36 -6.43 14.06
C GLU A 15 2.31 -5.29 13.66
N ILE A 16 1.75 -4.12 13.35
CA ILE A 16 2.48 -2.95 12.86
C ILE A 16 2.83 -2.16 14.09
N ASP A 17 4.12 -1.89 14.28
CA ASP A 17 4.60 -1.00 15.35
C ASP A 17 4.31 0.46 14.97
N LEU A 18 3.06 0.89 15.19
CA LEU A 18 2.62 2.24 14.89
C LEU A 18 3.42 3.30 15.64
N ASP A 19 3.85 3.01 16.87
CA ASP A 19 4.63 3.95 17.67
C ASP A 19 6.00 4.18 17.02
N TRP A 20 6.65 3.12 16.53
CA TRP A 20 7.89 3.25 15.76
C TRP A 20 7.72 4.11 14.50
N TYR A 21 6.67 3.86 13.71
CA TYR A 21 6.39 4.66 12.51
C TYR A 21 6.10 6.13 12.85
N ARG A 22 5.34 6.38 13.92
CA ARG A 22 5.04 7.72 14.41
C ARG A 22 6.32 8.45 14.81
N GLU A 23 7.18 7.83 15.63
CA GLU A 23 8.44 8.42 16.08
C GLU A 23 9.40 8.71 14.92
N LYS A 24 9.50 7.79 13.94
CA LYS A 24 10.32 8.00 12.74
C LYS A 24 9.81 9.18 11.91
N ALA A 25 8.53 9.22 11.61
CA ALA A 25 7.94 10.33 10.85
C ALA A 25 8.11 11.67 11.57
N GLN A 26 7.96 11.72 12.90
CA GLN A 26 8.22 12.92 13.70
C GLN A 26 9.68 13.38 13.57
N SER A 27 10.64 12.46 13.63
CA SER A 27 12.07 12.78 13.48
C SER A 27 12.43 13.32 12.09
N MET A 28 11.63 12.97 11.07
CA MET A 28 11.78 13.41 9.69
C MET A 28 10.97 14.67 9.37
N GLY A 29 10.14 15.16 10.31
CA GLY A 29 9.21 16.28 10.06
C GLY A 29 8.04 15.92 9.15
N GLN A 30 7.70 14.64 9.04
CA GLN A 30 6.69 14.08 8.13
C GLN A 30 5.47 13.51 8.89
N TYR A 31 5.18 14.09 10.05
CA TYR A 31 4.06 13.70 10.92
C TYR A 31 2.89 14.68 10.82
N PHE A 32 1.67 14.15 10.71
CA PHE A 32 0.44 14.92 10.62
C PHE A 32 -0.56 14.47 11.70
N GLU A 33 -0.98 15.41 12.54
CA GLU A 33 -1.85 15.14 13.71
C GLU A 33 -3.30 14.82 13.38
N THR A 34 -3.72 15.02 12.13
CA THR A 34 -5.10 14.84 11.67
C THR A 34 -5.13 14.29 10.26
N ASN A 35 -6.33 14.01 9.75
CA ASN A 35 -6.58 13.65 8.36
C ASN A 35 -5.76 14.50 7.38
N LYS A 36 -5.22 13.85 6.35
CA LYS A 36 -4.40 14.49 5.33
C LYS A 36 -4.88 14.11 3.93
N GLN A 37 -5.08 15.13 3.12
CA GLN A 37 -5.16 14.98 1.67
C GLN A 37 -3.80 15.32 1.07
N PHE A 38 -3.18 14.41 0.32
CA PHE A 38 -1.93 14.67 -0.39
C PHE A 38 -2.20 15.28 -1.76
N SER A 39 -1.57 16.41 -2.05
CA SER A 39 -1.60 17.07 -3.34
C SER A 39 -0.55 16.52 -4.30
N GLN A 40 -0.68 16.82 -5.61
CA GLN A 40 0.31 16.42 -6.60
C GLN A 40 1.72 16.94 -6.26
N GLU A 41 1.85 18.16 -5.72
CA GLU A 41 3.15 18.76 -5.38
C GLU A 41 3.84 18.00 -4.23
N GLU A 42 3.06 17.51 -3.27
CA GLU A 42 3.58 16.77 -2.11
C GLU A 42 3.98 15.33 -2.46
N LEU A 43 3.47 14.79 -3.57
CA LEU A 43 3.79 13.45 -4.07
C LEU A 43 5.01 13.42 -4.98
N ILE A 44 5.66 14.57 -5.23
CA ILE A 44 6.87 14.65 -6.04
C ILE A 44 8.10 14.68 -5.12
N ASN A 45 9.08 13.83 -5.44
CA ASN A 45 10.33 13.66 -4.71
C ASN A 45 10.10 13.29 -3.23
N MET A 46 9.11 12.44 -2.95
CA MET A 46 8.88 11.94 -1.60
C MET A 46 10.06 11.07 -1.17
N ASP A 47 10.46 11.20 0.10
CA ASP A 47 11.51 10.37 0.68
C ASP A 47 11.23 10.13 2.16
N GLY A 48 11.18 8.86 2.56
CA GLY A 48 11.03 8.47 3.97
C GLY A 48 9.62 8.00 4.37
N ILE A 49 9.28 8.24 5.64
CA ILE A 49 8.06 7.75 6.27
C ILE A 49 7.17 8.93 6.64
N TYR A 50 5.99 8.98 6.04
CA TYR A 50 4.95 9.95 6.34
C TYR A 50 3.91 9.30 7.24
N PHE A 51 3.64 9.86 8.42
CA PHE A 51 2.65 9.30 9.35
C PHE A 51 1.48 10.26 9.53
N VAL A 52 0.27 9.74 9.38
CA VAL A 52 -0.99 10.49 9.51
C VAL A 52 -1.82 9.89 10.64
N GLU A 53 -2.05 10.68 11.70
CA GLU A 53 -2.96 10.35 12.80
C GLU A 53 -4.41 10.65 12.39
N GLY A 54 -4.93 9.89 11.43
CA GLY A 54 -6.24 10.09 10.84
C GLY A 54 -6.35 9.43 9.47
N ASN A 55 -7.34 9.84 8.68
CA ASN A 55 -7.57 9.29 7.35
C ASN A 55 -6.68 9.95 6.29
N VAL A 56 -6.31 9.18 5.27
CA VAL A 56 -5.55 9.65 4.12
C VAL A 56 -6.41 9.63 2.86
N SER A 57 -6.33 10.72 2.11
CA SER A 57 -6.86 10.80 0.75
C SER A 57 -5.83 11.48 -0.17
N PHE A 58 -6.11 11.44 -1.47
CA PHE A 58 -5.31 12.09 -2.49
C PHE A 58 -6.17 13.12 -3.21
N ASP A 59 -5.57 14.22 -3.68
CA ASP A 59 -6.27 15.17 -4.54
C ASP A 59 -6.66 14.49 -5.87
N ILE A 60 -7.79 14.88 -6.45
CA ILE A 60 -8.26 14.35 -7.73
C ILE A 60 -7.32 14.72 -8.90
N SER A 61 -6.51 15.78 -8.73
CA SER A 61 -5.52 16.19 -9.72
C SER A 61 -4.25 15.34 -9.72
N VAL A 62 -4.09 14.43 -8.76
CA VAL A 62 -2.95 13.52 -8.71
C VAL A 62 -3.00 12.58 -9.90
N ASN A 63 -1.89 12.53 -10.64
CA ASN A 63 -1.71 11.66 -11.80
C ASN A 63 -0.42 10.83 -11.74
N SER A 64 0.46 11.10 -10.78
CA SER A 64 1.68 10.33 -10.55
C SER A 64 2.32 10.70 -9.21
N TYR A 65 3.28 9.89 -8.78
CA TYR A 65 4.20 10.22 -7.68
C TYR A 65 5.65 9.98 -8.11
N SER A 66 6.61 10.62 -7.43
CA SER A 66 8.03 10.29 -7.58
C SER A 66 8.76 10.22 -6.25
N GLY A 67 9.85 9.45 -6.21
CA GLY A 67 10.63 9.18 -5.00
C GLY A 67 10.25 7.86 -4.33
N GLN A 68 10.78 7.64 -3.13
CA GLN A 68 10.63 6.40 -2.37
C GLN A 68 10.08 6.73 -0.99
N ALA A 69 8.82 6.40 -0.75
CA ALA A 69 8.19 6.74 0.53
C ALA A 69 7.15 5.72 0.97
N LEU A 70 6.92 5.70 2.28
CA LEU A 70 5.83 4.97 2.92
C LEU A 70 4.89 5.96 3.61
N ILE A 71 3.62 5.95 3.23
CA ILE A 71 2.56 6.66 3.94
C ILE A 71 1.91 5.66 4.91
N VAL A 72 1.91 5.99 6.19
CA VAL A 72 1.32 5.21 7.28
C VAL A 72 0.15 5.99 7.87
N SER A 73 -0.97 5.31 8.10
CA SER A 73 -2.22 5.91 8.57
C SER A 73 -2.79 5.13 9.75
N SER A 74 -3.21 5.85 10.80
CA SER A 74 -4.01 5.25 11.87
C SER A 74 -5.48 5.07 11.48
N GLY A 75 -5.93 5.75 10.44
CA GLY A 75 -7.29 5.66 9.90
C GLY A 75 -7.32 5.09 8.48
N ASP A 76 -8.44 5.32 7.79
CA ASP A 76 -8.68 4.75 6.47
C ASP A 76 -7.88 5.47 5.37
N MET A 77 -7.50 4.75 4.33
CA MET A 77 -6.92 5.31 3.11
C MET A 77 -7.85 5.09 1.93
N VAL A 78 -8.09 6.14 1.15
CA VAL A 78 -9.03 6.09 0.01
C VAL A 78 -8.39 6.59 -1.27
N LEU A 79 -8.45 5.75 -2.32
CA LEU A 79 -8.13 6.08 -3.70
C LEU A 79 -9.38 5.84 -4.56
N ASN A 80 -10.01 6.91 -5.05
CA ASN A 80 -11.28 6.85 -5.77
C ASN A 80 -11.39 7.96 -6.83
N GLY A 81 -12.48 8.00 -7.59
CA GLY A 81 -12.72 9.09 -8.54
C GLY A 81 -11.81 9.06 -9.78
N ASN A 82 -11.30 7.88 -10.15
CA ASN A 82 -10.45 7.67 -11.33
C ASN A 82 -9.05 8.30 -11.21
N GLN A 83 -8.50 8.28 -9.99
CA GLN A 83 -7.14 8.76 -9.72
C GLN A 83 -6.09 7.83 -10.32
N GLU A 84 -4.99 8.41 -10.80
CA GLU A 84 -3.82 7.67 -11.26
C GLU A 84 -2.68 7.91 -10.27
N LEU A 85 -2.48 6.98 -9.34
CA LEU A 85 -1.39 7.02 -8.37
C LEU A 85 -0.30 6.02 -8.79
N MET A 86 0.32 6.32 -9.92
CA MET A 86 1.37 5.53 -10.57
C MET A 86 2.76 6.19 -10.42
N PRO A 87 3.86 5.41 -10.42
CA PRO A 87 5.19 6.00 -10.37
C PRO A 87 5.50 6.79 -11.65
N ALA A 88 6.08 7.97 -11.50
CA ALA A 88 6.50 8.81 -12.63
C ALA A 88 7.73 8.23 -13.38
N ASP A 89 8.49 7.33 -12.73
CA ASP A 89 9.69 6.72 -13.28
C ASP A 89 9.96 5.31 -12.72
N GLY A 90 10.98 4.66 -13.26
CA GLY A 90 11.37 3.30 -12.88
C GLY A 90 12.05 3.19 -11.51
N GLU A 91 12.40 4.29 -10.86
CA GLU A 91 13.13 4.31 -9.57
C GLU A 91 12.23 4.61 -8.37
N SER A 92 11.03 5.13 -8.65
CA SER A 92 10.04 5.50 -7.63
C SER A 92 9.31 4.28 -7.06
N SER A 93 8.88 4.40 -5.80
CA SER A 93 8.01 3.44 -5.12
C SER A 93 7.22 4.13 -3.99
N LEU A 94 5.92 3.87 -3.93
CA LEU A 94 5.05 4.35 -2.86
C LEU A 94 4.44 3.18 -2.10
N GLY A 95 4.58 3.19 -0.78
CA GLY A 95 3.88 2.30 0.12
C GLY A 95 2.68 2.98 0.76
N LEU A 96 1.55 2.30 0.82
CA LEU A 96 0.36 2.68 1.57
C LEU A 96 0.14 1.66 2.69
N MET A 97 0.18 2.12 3.93
CA MET A 97 0.02 1.28 5.11
C MET A 97 -1.05 1.84 6.04
N SER A 98 -2.08 1.04 6.33
CA SER A 98 -3.13 1.41 7.29
C SER A 98 -3.43 0.26 8.23
N ILE A 99 -3.68 0.59 9.50
CA ILE A 99 -4.21 -0.36 10.49
C ILE A 99 -5.74 -0.55 10.38
N SER A 100 -6.40 0.27 9.58
CA SER A 100 -7.85 0.24 9.34
C SER A 100 -8.13 -0.25 7.92
N GLU A 101 -8.94 0.47 7.14
CA GLU A 101 -9.30 0.12 5.78
C GLU A 101 -8.41 0.82 4.74
N ILE A 102 -8.05 0.10 3.68
CA ILE A 102 -7.59 0.70 2.42
C ILE A 102 -8.63 0.40 1.35
N SER A 103 -9.20 1.44 0.73
CA SER A 103 -10.20 1.31 -0.33
C SER A 103 -9.70 1.88 -1.65
N ILE A 104 -9.68 1.05 -2.69
CA ILE A 104 -9.36 1.43 -4.07
C ILE A 104 -10.57 1.13 -4.96
N SER A 105 -11.27 2.18 -5.41
CA SER A 105 -12.52 2.05 -6.18
C SER A 105 -12.43 2.63 -7.60
N ASP A 106 -13.53 2.56 -8.33
CA ASP A 106 -13.73 3.17 -9.66
C ASP A 106 -12.67 2.72 -10.70
N SER A 107 -12.32 3.59 -11.65
CA SER A 107 -11.22 3.32 -12.59
C SER A 107 -9.86 3.78 -12.06
N SER A 108 -9.71 3.91 -10.73
CA SER A 108 -8.45 4.38 -10.13
C SER A 108 -7.33 3.34 -10.26
N ASP A 109 -6.14 3.81 -10.55
CA ASP A 109 -4.94 3.02 -10.79
C ASP A 109 -3.93 3.26 -9.67
N PHE A 110 -3.32 2.18 -9.16
CA PHE A 110 -2.27 2.27 -8.13
C PHE A 110 -1.05 1.43 -8.50
N GLY A 111 0.14 2.02 -8.44
CA GLY A 111 1.41 1.32 -8.54
C GLY A 111 2.17 1.44 -7.24
N GLY A 112 2.50 0.36 -6.54
CA GLY A 112 3.20 0.44 -5.26
C GLY A 112 2.98 -0.76 -4.33
N VAL A 113 3.20 -0.53 -3.04
CA VAL A 113 2.99 -1.54 -1.99
C VAL A 113 1.75 -1.16 -1.16
N ILE A 114 0.86 -2.10 -0.90
CA ILE A 114 -0.33 -1.92 -0.04
C ILE A 114 -0.20 -2.85 1.17
N ILE A 115 -0.37 -2.30 2.36
CA ILE A 115 -0.36 -3.03 3.63
C ILE A 115 -1.59 -2.61 4.44
N ALA A 116 -2.59 -3.48 4.53
CA ALA A 116 -3.83 -3.22 5.28
C ALA A 116 -3.97 -4.18 6.46
N GLN A 117 -3.79 -3.69 7.68
CA GLN A 117 -3.97 -4.53 8.87
C GLN A 117 -5.43 -4.75 9.26
N GLY A 118 -6.34 -3.94 8.72
CA GLY A 118 -7.77 -4.24 8.70
C GLY A 118 -8.15 -4.86 7.35
N THR A 119 -8.93 -4.11 6.58
CA THR A 119 -9.55 -4.61 5.35
C THR A 119 -9.01 -3.88 4.12
N LEU A 120 -8.66 -4.63 3.08
CA LEU A 120 -8.45 -4.09 1.74
C LEU A 120 -9.72 -4.28 0.89
N LYS A 121 -10.31 -3.18 0.44
CA LYS A 121 -11.47 -3.16 -0.45
C LYS A 121 -11.07 -2.69 -1.84
N VAL A 122 -11.23 -3.54 -2.86
CA VAL A 122 -10.77 -3.21 -4.22
C VAL A 122 -11.88 -3.44 -5.22
N SER A 123 -12.46 -2.39 -5.81
CA SER A 123 -13.61 -2.51 -6.73
C SER A 123 -13.49 -1.60 -7.95
N GLY A 124 -14.19 -1.90 -9.05
CA GLY A 124 -14.14 -1.10 -10.29
C GLY A 124 -13.24 -1.71 -11.36
N SER A 125 -12.63 -0.91 -12.23
CA SER A 125 -11.99 -1.40 -13.47
C SER A 125 -10.54 -0.96 -13.70
N GLY A 126 -9.91 -0.30 -12.72
CA GLY A 126 -8.49 0.09 -12.79
C GLY A 126 -7.51 -1.07 -12.61
N VAL A 127 -6.23 -0.74 -12.53
CA VAL A 127 -5.13 -1.69 -12.30
C VAL A 127 -4.40 -1.39 -10.99
N ILE A 128 -3.97 -2.46 -10.33
CA ILE A 128 -3.03 -2.41 -9.22
C ILE A 128 -1.73 -3.11 -9.67
N GLU A 129 -0.61 -2.40 -9.63
CA GLU A 129 0.71 -2.96 -9.91
C GLU A 129 1.58 -2.95 -8.64
N GLY A 130 2.11 -4.09 -8.22
CA GLY A 130 3.04 -4.16 -7.09
C GLY A 130 2.76 -5.27 -6.11
N ALA A 131 2.72 -4.97 -4.82
CA ALA A 131 2.57 -5.97 -3.77
C ALA A 131 1.47 -5.58 -2.80
N VAL A 132 0.77 -6.57 -2.28
CA VAL A 132 -0.36 -6.38 -1.37
C VAL A 132 -0.26 -7.39 -0.23
N ALA A 133 -0.38 -6.90 1.00
CA ALA A 133 -0.61 -7.70 2.19
C ALA A 133 -1.82 -7.13 2.93
N ALA A 134 -2.79 -7.98 3.26
CA ALA A 134 -3.97 -7.56 4.01
C ALA A 134 -4.46 -8.66 4.94
N VAL A 135 -5.00 -8.29 6.12
CA VAL A 135 -5.65 -9.24 7.03
C VAL A 135 -6.96 -9.74 6.43
N GLU A 136 -7.76 -8.83 5.88
CA GLU A 136 -9.00 -9.15 5.16
C GLU A 136 -9.00 -8.52 3.77
N VAL A 137 -9.56 -9.23 2.79
CA VAL A 137 -9.73 -8.74 1.42
C VAL A 137 -11.20 -8.85 1.02
N GLU A 138 -11.79 -7.72 0.62
CA GLU A 138 -13.16 -7.66 0.11
C GLU A 138 -13.21 -7.18 -1.35
N ASN A 139 -14.14 -7.79 -2.10
CA ASN A 139 -14.55 -7.36 -3.44
C ASN A 139 -13.45 -7.26 -4.49
N PHE A 140 -12.26 -7.86 -4.30
CA PHE A 140 -11.07 -7.68 -5.15
C PHE A 140 -11.33 -7.98 -6.63
N ASN A 141 -11.75 -6.96 -7.37
CA ASN A 141 -12.28 -7.06 -8.73
C ASN A 141 -11.52 -6.14 -9.71
N LYS A 142 -10.24 -5.88 -9.48
CA LYS A 142 -9.34 -5.15 -10.39
C LYS A 142 -8.25 -6.05 -10.97
N ASN A 143 -7.65 -5.63 -12.07
CA ASN A 143 -6.45 -6.28 -12.58
C ASN A 143 -5.30 -6.08 -11.58
N PHE A 144 -4.61 -7.16 -11.23
CA PHE A 144 -3.46 -7.11 -10.35
C PHE A 144 -2.23 -7.67 -11.05
N LEU A 145 -1.15 -6.88 -11.08
CA LEU A 145 0.14 -7.30 -11.62
C LEU A 145 1.19 -7.24 -10.51
N TYR A 146 1.64 -8.41 -10.07
CA TYR A 146 2.68 -8.46 -9.05
C TYR A 146 4.01 -7.86 -9.55
N LYS A 147 4.59 -6.93 -8.80
CA LYS A 147 5.91 -6.34 -9.09
C LYS A 147 6.76 -6.21 -7.82
N LEU A 148 7.71 -7.13 -7.66
CA LEU A 148 8.63 -7.18 -6.51
C LEU A 148 9.48 -5.91 -6.35
N SER A 149 9.83 -5.24 -7.46
CA SER A 149 10.70 -4.06 -7.44
C SER A 149 10.16 -2.89 -6.60
N PHE A 150 8.84 -2.80 -6.38
CA PHE A 150 8.29 -1.79 -5.46
C PHE A 150 8.65 -2.11 -4.00
N VAL A 151 8.69 -3.39 -3.62
CA VAL A 151 9.04 -3.82 -2.26
C VAL A 151 10.52 -3.60 -2.00
N GLU A 152 11.39 -4.01 -2.94
CA GLU A 152 12.85 -3.85 -2.83
C GLU A 152 13.26 -2.39 -2.59
N LYS A 153 12.57 -1.44 -3.24
CA LYS A 153 12.81 0.01 -3.07
C LYS A 153 12.31 0.56 -1.73
N LEU A 154 11.47 -0.16 -1.00
CA LEU A 154 10.89 0.28 0.27
C LEU A 154 11.43 -0.51 1.47
N GLU A 155 12.39 -1.41 1.29
CA GLU A 155 12.94 -2.26 2.38
C GLU A 155 13.38 -1.44 3.60
N ALA A 156 14.00 -0.28 3.38
CA ALA A 156 14.45 0.61 4.45
C ALA A 156 13.29 1.23 5.27
N TYR A 157 12.09 1.34 4.68
CA TYR A 157 10.93 1.99 5.28
C TYR A 157 9.91 1.00 5.82
N LEU A 158 9.86 -0.22 5.30
CA LEU A 158 8.93 -1.25 5.76
C LEU A 158 9.30 -1.81 7.16
N GLY A 159 10.42 -1.39 7.76
CA GLY A 159 10.82 -1.85 9.10
C GLY A 159 11.25 -3.32 9.11
N THR A 160 11.61 -3.85 7.94
CA THR A 160 11.80 -5.28 7.72
C THR A 160 13.27 -5.66 7.87
N GLU A 161 13.77 -5.79 9.10
CA GLU A 161 14.85 -6.75 9.32
C GLU A 161 14.28 -8.16 9.09
N GLY A 162 14.22 -8.60 7.82
CA GLY A 162 13.84 -9.97 7.45
C GLY A 162 12.45 -10.20 6.86
N ALA A 163 11.81 -9.23 6.19
CA ALA A 163 10.64 -9.56 5.38
C ALA A 163 11.08 -10.38 4.16
N ALA A 164 10.87 -11.68 4.25
CA ALA A 164 10.78 -12.53 3.08
C ALA A 164 9.34 -12.54 2.60
N VAL A 165 9.13 -12.66 1.28
CA VAL A 165 7.86 -13.16 0.77
C VAL A 165 7.74 -14.61 1.27
N ILE A 166 7.00 -14.82 2.35
CA ILE A 166 6.83 -16.15 2.97
C ILE A 166 5.87 -16.99 2.12
N GLU A 167 4.88 -16.34 1.51
CA GLU A 167 3.91 -17.01 0.66
C GLU A 167 3.37 -16.04 -0.41
N TRP A 168 3.18 -16.56 -1.62
CA TRP A 168 2.48 -15.89 -2.71
C TRP A 168 1.41 -16.83 -3.22
N ARG A 169 0.20 -16.32 -3.44
CA ARG A 169 -0.90 -17.11 -4.00
C ARG A 169 -1.55 -16.38 -5.17
N GLU A 170 -1.46 -17.00 -6.34
CA GLU A 170 -2.30 -16.66 -7.49
C GLU A 170 -3.73 -17.14 -7.22
N LEU A 171 -4.69 -16.22 -7.16
CA LEU A 171 -6.11 -16.59 -6.98
C LEU A 171 -6.81 -16.91 -8.31
N PHE A 172 -6.19 -16.61 -9.47
CA PHE A 172 -6.76 -16.91 -10.78
C PHE A 172 -5.67 -17.34 -11.79
N PRO A 173 -5.89 -18.40 -12.59
CA PRO A 173 -4.96 -18.78 -13.64
C PRO A 173 -5.00 -17.80 -14.82
N ILE A 174 -3.84 -17.43 -15.35
CA ILE A 174 -3.71 -16.77 -16.65
C ILE A 174 -4.02 -17.82 -17.74
N TYR A 175 -5.02 -17.55 -18.57
CA TYR A 175 -5.39 -18.39 -19.73
C TYR A 175 -4.50 -18.13 -20.94
#